data_AF-A0A441HK01-F1
#
_entry.id   AF-A0A441HK01-F1
#
_cell.length_a   1.000
_cell.length_b   1.000
_cell.length_c   1.000
_cell.angle_alpha   90.00
_cell.angle_beta   90.00
_cell.angle_gamma   90.00
#
_symmetry.space_group_name_H-M   'P 1'
#
loop_
_entity.id
_entity.type
_entity.pdbx_description
1 polymer ?
#
loop_
_entity_poly.entity_id
_entity_poly.type
_entity_poly.pdbx_seq_one_letter_code
_entity_poly.pdbx_strand_id
1 'polypeptide(L)' 'MDEDGPYREAYRLERVIDGSATTIATFYSAKEALTIMPSLDEGYRLMHGNKQIWPNQASFRRQT' A
#
# COMPACT_ATOMS: atom_id res chain seq x y z
N MET A 1 8.61 29.40 8.21
CA MET A 1 9.47 28.55 7.36
C MET A 1 8.52 27.52 6.82
N ASP A 2 7.87 27.93 5.77
CA ASP A 2 6.67 27.35 5.22
C ASP A 2 7.09 26.19 4.31
N GLU A 3 6.35 25.10 4.51
CA GLU A 3 6.30 23.82 3.80
C GLU A 3 6.87 23.79 2.36
N ASP A 4 7.73 22.80 2.04
CA ASP A 4 7.55 21.87 0.89
C ASP A 4 8.71 20.85 0.74
N GLY A 5 8.41 19.55 0.93
CA GLY A 5 9.10 18.43 0.28
C GLY A 5 10.29 17.74 1.00
N PRO A 6 10.39 16.39 0.98
CA PRO A 6 9.89 15.57 -0.09
C PRO A 6 8.63 14.81 0.31
N TYR A 7 7.59 14.97 -0.50
CA TYR A 7 6.65 13.89 -0.80
C TYR A 7 7.46 12.76 -1.45
N ARG A 8 8.35 12.11 -0.70
CA ARG A 8 9.09 10.95 -1.17
C ARG A 8 8.01 9.92 -1.40
N GLU A 9 7.78 9.60 -2.66
CA GLU A 9 6.80 8.61 -3.09
C GLU A 9 7.17 7.26 -2.49
N ALA A 10 6.82 7.05 -1.22
CA ALA A 10 7.14 5.90 -0.43
C ALA A 10 5.95 4.95 -0.45
N TYR A 11 6.27 3.66 -0.41
CA TYR A 11 5.28 2.62 -0.35
C TYR A 11 4.88 2.41 1.11
N ARG A 12 3.61 2.63 1.44
CA ARG A 12 3.07 2.43 2.78
C ARG A 12 2.29 1.13 2.79
N LEU A 13 2.72 0.19 3.63
CA LEU A 13 1.94 -1.00 3.94
C LEU A 13 1.00 -0.66 5.09
N GLU A 14 -0.28 -0.80 4.81
CA GLU A 14 -1.36 -0.58 5.75
C GLU A 14 -2.00 -1.92 6.10
N ARG A 15 -2.33 -2.10 7.38
CA ARG A 15 -3.17 -3.19 7.85
C ARG A 15 -4.58 -2.66 8.03
N VAL A 16 -5.55 -3.35 7.44
CA VAL A 16 -6.98 -3.04 7.53
C VAL A 16 -7.59 -3.94 8.58
N ILE A 17 -8.11 -3.35 9.65
CA ILE A 17 -8.82 -4.05 10.74
C ILE A 17 -10.11 -3.29 10.98
N ASP A 18 -11.25 -3.98 10.86
CA ASP A 18 -12.57 -3.40 11.15
C ASP A 18 -12.83 -2.09 10.37
N GLY A 19 -12.48 -2.07 9.08
CA GLY A 19 -12.61 -0.90 8.20
C GLY A 19 -11.59 0.22 8.44
N SER A 20 -10.74 0.10 9.45
CA SER A 20 -9.69 1.07 9.77
C SER A 20 -8.34 0.64 9.18
N ALA A 21 -7.72 1.51 8.38
CA ALA A 21 -6.39 1.27 7.81
C ALA A 21 -5.32 1.94 8.67
N THR A 22 -4.36 1.15 9.16
CA THR A 22 -3.21 1.64 9.94
C THR A 22 -1.92 1.35 9.19
N THR A 23 -1.09 2.35 8.95
CA THR A 23 0.26 2.14 8.38
C THR A 23 1.13 1.37 9.37
N ILE A 24 1.63 0.20 8.95
CA ILE A 24 2.49 -0.66 9.78
C ILE A 24 3.94 -0.70 9.27
N ALA A 25 4.19 -0.35 8.00
CA ALA A 25 5.53 -0.25 7.45
C ALA A 25 5.59 0.77 6.31
N THR A 26 6.75 1.39 6.13
CA THR A 26 7.03 2.29 5.00
C THR A 26 8.30 1.84 4.31
N PHE A 27 8.23 1.63 2.99
CA PHE A 27 9.34 1.24 2.14
C PHE A 27 9.70 2.41 1.23
N TYR A 28 10.99 2.74 1.16
CA TYR A 28 11.52 3.74 0.25
C TYR A 28 11.99 3.14 -1.08
N SER A 29 11.96 1.81 -1.20
CA SER A 29 12.33 1.06 -2.41
C SER A 29 11.13 0.32 -2.95
N ALA A 30 10.80 0.57 -4.22
CA ALA A 30 9.75 -0.16 -4.92
C ALA A 30 10.02 -1.67 -4.92
N LYS A 31 11.28 -2.08 -5.10
CA LYS A 31 11.65 -3.50 -5.12
C LYS A 31 11.28 -4.20 -3.82
N GLU A 32 11.55 -3.58 -2.67
CA GLU A 32 11.25 -4.15 -1.36
C GLU A 32 9.73 -4.23 -1.13
N ALA A 33 9.01 -3.16 -1.43
CA ALA A 33 7.56 -3.10 -1.30
C ALA A 33 6.83 -4.10 -2.21
N LEU A 34 7.31 -4.31 -3.43
CA LEU A 34 6.70 -5.25 -4.37
C LEU A 34 7.04 -6.70 -4.00
N THR A 35 8.19 -6.95 -3.35
CA THR A 35 8.61 -8.31 -2.94
C THR A 35 7.70 -8.89 -1.87
N ILE A 36 7.08 -8.06 -1.03
CA ILE A 36 6.17 -8.53 0.02
C ILE A 36 4.74 -8.80 -0.47
N MET A 37 4.35 -8.27 -1.63
CA MET A 37 3.00 -8.43 -2.20
C MET A 37 2.47 -9.88 -2.25
N PRO A 38 3.24 -10.91 -2.68
CA PRO A 38 2.76 -12.29 -2.68
C PRO A 38 2.52 -12.87 -1.27
N SER A 39 3.02 -12.21 -0.22
CA SER A 39 2.80 -12.59 1.18
C SER A 39 1.68 -11.77 1.85
N LEU A 40 1.06 -10.83 1.12
CA LEU A 40 -0.04 -10.03 1.66
C LEU A 40 -1.37 -10.77 1.52
N ASP A 41 -2.16 -10.68 2.58
CA ASP A 41 -3.53 -11.19 2.69
C ASP A 41 -4.55 -10.04 2.58
N GLU A 42 -5.84 -10.34 2.38
CA GLU A 42 -6.94 -9.36 2.28
C GLU A 42 -7.00 -8.32 3.41
N GLY A 43 -6.44 -8.64 4.59
CA GLY A 43 -6.27 -7.70 5.69
C GLY A 43 -5.18 -6.63 5.50
N TYR A 44 -4.51 -6.58 4.35
CA TYR A 44 -3.45 -5.63 4.06
C TYR A 44 -3.73 -4.80 2.80
N ARG A 45 -3.07 -3.65 2.72
CA ARG A 45 -3.15 -2.76 1.57
C ARG A 45 -1.79 -2.12 1.35
N LEU A 46 -1.30 -2.13 0.12
CA LEU A 46 -0.08 -1.45 -0.26
C LEU A 46 -0.44 -0.16 -0.98
N MET A 47 0.00 0.97 -0.43
CA MET A 47 -0.17 2.32 -0.97
C MET A 47 1.15 2.85 -1.50
N HIS A 48 1.10 3.65 -2.55
CA HIS A 48 2.22 4.46 -3.04
C HIS A 48 1.72 5.90 -3.18
N GLY A 49 2.16 6.79 -2.28
CA GLY A 49 1.51 8.08 -2.12
C GLY A 49 0.01 7.92 -1.85
N ASN A 50 -0.83 8.50 -2.70
CA ASN A 50 -2.30 8.41 -2.59
C ASN A 50 -2.90 7.27 -3.45
N LYS A 51 -2.06 6.48 -4.14
CA LYS A 51 -2.49 5.41 -5.04
C LYS A 51 -2.42 4.06 -4.35
N GLN A 52 -3.50 3.29 -4.39
CA GLN A 52 -3.49 1.89 -3.96
C GLN A 52 -2.84 1.01 -5.04
N ILE A 53 -1.77 0.31 -4.65
CA ILE A 53 -1.03 -0.64 -5.47
C ILE A 53 -1.56 -2.06 -5.27
N TRP A 54 -1.96 -2.40 -4.04
CA TRP A 54 -2.50 -3.71 -3.69
C TRP A 54 -3.60 -3.62 -2.62
N PRO A 55 -4.67 -4.44 -2.66
CA PRO A 55 -5.01 -5.36 -3.76
C PRO A 55 -5.31 -4.60 -5.06
N ASN A 56 -4.88 -5.17 -6.20
CA ASN A 56 -5.20 -4.62 -7.52
C ASN A 56 -6.67 -4.92 -7.81
N GLN A 57 -7.49 -3.88 -7.93
CA GLN A 57 -8.95 -3.99 -8.15
C GLN A 57 -9.31 -4.83 -9.39
N ALA A 58 -8.37 -5.02 -10.32
CA ALA A 58 -8.55 -5.87 -11.50
C ALA A 58 -8.78 -7.36 -11.17
N SER A 59 -8.39 -7.83 -9.98
CA SER A 59 -8.52 -9.25 -9.60
C SER A 59 -9.88 -9.61 -9.02
N PHE A 60 -10.73 -8.63 -8.67
CA PHE A 60 -12.03 -8.88 -8.04
C PHE A 60 -13.19 -9.03 -9.04
N ARG A 61 -12.94 -8.94 -10.36
CA ARG A 61 -13.98 -8.93 -11.40
C ARG A 61 -13.98 -10.15 -12.33
N ARG A 62 -13.56 -11.33 -11.85
CA ARG A 62 -13.71 -12.61 -12.57
C ARG A 62 -14.04 -13.79 -11.65
N GLN A 63 -15.14 -13.68 -10.89
CA GLN A 63 -15.87 -14.84 -10.41
C GLN A 63 -17.38 -14.52 -10.44
N THR A 64 -17.97 -14.57 -11.63
CA THR A 64 -19.39 -14.86 -11.86
C THR A 64 -19.50 -15.53 -13.22
#